data_AF-X5VDJ7-F1
#
_entry.id   AF-X5VDJ7-F1
#
_cell.length_a   1.000
_cell.length_b   1.000
_cell.length_c   1.000
_cell.angle_alpha   90.00
_cell.angle_beta   90.00
_cell.angle_gamma   90.00
#
_symmetry.space_group_name_H-M   'P 1'
#
loop_
_entity.id
_entity.type
_entity.pdbx_description
1 polymer ?
#
loop_
_entity_poly.entity_id
_entity_poly.type
_entity_poly.pdbx_seq_one_letter_code
_entity_poly.pdbx_strand_id
1 'polypeptide(L)'
;MGADEAKVAEAIIAAAADESAKAVKGDVEAHAQVWKAKSADERSILAAQAELWATRHAGHRVQCPACGSRALVVGGPVSAPVRTLEEDEIVEKQECLPSQFECIACGLKVNGLSRLAVVGLADRYTNTQVYDAAEYYAPAEDEWAGYEEDNNER
;
A
#
# COMPACT_ATOMS: atom_id res chain seq x y z
N MET A 1 15.61 36.06 19.51
CA MET A 1 16.47 35.31 18.57
C MET A 1 15.82 34.04 18.02
N GLY A 2 14.85 33.39 18.68
CA GLY A 2 14.22 32.17 18.13
C GLY A 2 13.19 32.34 17.00
N ALA A 3 12.60 33.51 16.80
CA ALA A 3 11.56 33.71 15.78
C ALA A 3 12.12 33.78 14.34
N ASP A 4 13.35 34.27 14.18
CA ASP A 4 14.00 34.35 12.87
C ASP A 4 14.56 32.99 12.44
N GLU A 5 15.09 32.21 13.40
CA GLU A 5 15.56 30.84 13.17
C GLU A 5 14.41 29.91 12.75
N ALA A 6 13.23 30.05 13.38
CA ALA A 6 12.03 29.28 13.00
C ALA A 6 11.59 29.58 11.55
N LYS A 7 11.55 30.86 11.15
CA LYS A 7 11.20 31.26 9.78
C LYS A 7 12.20 30.74 8.74
N VAL A 8 13.49 30.75 9.05
CA VAL A 8 14.52 30.20 8.16
C VAL A 8 14.35 28.68 8.01
N ALA A 9 14.09 27.96 9.11
CA ALA A 9 13.83 26.52 9.06
C ALA A 9 12.57 26.19 8.23
N GLU A 10 11.49 26.94 8.39
CA GLU A 10 10.27 26.79 7.59
C GLU A 10 10.53 27.03 6.09
N ALA A 11 11.31 28.06 5.74
CA ALA A 11 11.69 28.35 4.36
C ALA A 11 12.53 27.22 3.74
N ILE A 12 13.45 26.63 4.51
CA ILE A 12 14.25 25.48 4.07
C ILE A 12 13.36 24.24 3.84
N ILE A 13 12.41 23.97 4.74
CA ILE A 13 11.47 22.85 4.59
C ILE A 13 10.58 23.04 3.36
N ALA A 14 10.06 24.26 3.14
CA ALA A 14 9.24 24.59 1.97
C ALA A 14 10.04 24.42 0.67
N ALA A 15 11.28 24.94 0.62
CA ALA A 15 12.15 24.77 -0.54
C ALA A 15 12.48 23.29 -0.83
N ALA A 16 12.72 22.50 0.22
CA ALA A 16 12.94 21.06 0.08
C ALA A 16 11.69 20.33 -0.46
N ALA A 17 10.50 20.74 -0.03
CA ALA A 17 9.24 20.21 -0.55
C ALA A 17 9.04 20.54 -2.04
N ASP A 18 9.33 21.79 -2.45
CA ASP A 18 9.22 22.23 -3.84
C ASP A 18 10.19 21.50 -4.77
N GLU A 19 11.46 21.38 -4.39
CA GLU A 19 12.45 20.64 -5.16
C GLU A 19 12.08 19.15 -5.27
N SER A 20 11.62 18.56 -4.16
CA SER A 20 11.12 17.19 -4.17
C SER A 20 9.89 17.02 -5.07
N ALA A 21 8.99 18.00 -5.12
CA ALA A 21 7.81 17.95 -5.97
C ALA A 21 8.17 18.05 -7.46
N LYS A 22 9.10 18.94 -7.82
CA LYS A 22 9.62 19.03 -9.20
C LYS A 22 10.28 17.74 -9.63
N ALA A 23 11.12 17.15 -8.77
CA ALA A 23 11.80 15.89 -9.06
C ALA A 23 10.80 14.77 -9.36
N VAL A 24 9.79 14.59 -8.52
CA VAL A 24 8.76 13.55 -8.72
C VAL A 24 7.97 13.76 -10.00
N LYS A 25 7.58 15.01 -10.31
CA LYS A 25 6.90 15.32 -11.58
C LYS A 25 7.80 15.03 -12.79
N GLY A 26 9.08 15.38 -12.70
CA GLY A 26 10.08 15.06 -13.72
C GLY A 26 10.23 13.56 -13.94
N ASP A 27 10.27 12.77 -12.86
CA ASP A 27 10.33 11.30 -12.96
C ASP A 27 9.08 10.74 -13.64
N VAL A 28 7.88 11.20 -13.25
CA VAL A 28 6.61 10.79 -13.89
C VAL A 28 6.63 11.09 -15.39
N GLU A 29 7.05 12.29 -15.77
CA GLU A 29 7.13 12.69 -17.17
C GLU A 29 8.17 11.88 -17.95
N ALA A 30 9.35 11.66 -17.38
CA ALA A 30 10.41 10.85 -18.01
C ALA A 30 9.93 9.42 -18.28
N HIS A 31 9.33 8.77 -17.27
CA HIS A 31 8.77 7.43 -17.42
C HIS A 31 7.57 7.41 -18.39
N ALA A 32 6.76 8.47 -18.44
CA ALA A 32 5.67 8.60 -19.40
C ALA A 32 6.19 8.70 -20.85
N GLN A 33 7.28 9.44 -21.09
CA GLN A 33 7.90 9.54 -22.42
C GLN A 33 8.51 8.19 -22.84
N VAL A 34 9.24 7.53 -21.93
CA VAL A 34 9.79 6.18 -22.20
C VAL A 34 8.68 5.19 -22.50
N TRP A 35 7.56 5.23 -21.76
CA TRP A 35 6.39 4.40 -22.03
C TRP A 35 5.79 4.69 -23.40
N LYS A 36 5.68 5.96 -23.78
CA LYS A 36 5.20 6.38 -25.11
C LYS A 36 6.14 6.02 -26.26
N ALA A 37 7.40 5.75 -26.00
CA ALA A 37 8.35 5.28 -27.01
C ALA A 37 8.26 3.76 -27.26
N LYS A 38 7.71 2.97 -26.32
CA LYS A 38 7.55 1.50 -26.48
C LYS A 38 6.52 1.16 -27.55
N SER A 39 6.63 -0.01 -28.18
CA SER A 39 5.63 -0.47 -29.15
C SER A 39 4.29 -0.79 -28.49
N ALA A 40 3.21 -0.87 -29.27
CA ALA A 40 1.89 -1.23 -28.75
C ALA A 40 1.88 -2.64 -28.12
N ASP A 41 2.55 -3.59 -28.77
CA ASP A 41 2.66 -4.97 -28.29
C ASP A 41 3.42 -5.04 -26.96
N GLU A 42 4.53 -4.31 -26.86
CA GLU A 42 5.33 -4.26 -25.62
C GLU A 42 4.53 -3.64 -24.48
N ARG A 43 3.80 -2.54 -24.74
CA ARG A 43 2.93 -1.92 -23.74
C ARG A 43 1.81 -2.87 -23.28
N SER A 44 1.23 -3.63 -24.21
CA SER A 44 0.17 -4.60 -23.89
C SER A 44 0.69 -5.70 -22.95
N ILE A 45 1.87 -6.26 -23.25
CA ILE A 45 2.51 -7.30 -22.42
C ILE A 45 2.82 -6.75 -21.02
N LEU A 46 3.44 -5.57 -20.93
CA LEU A 46 3.81 -4.96 -19.65
C LEU A 46 2.57 -4.58 -18.82
N ALA A 47 1.50 -4.10 -19.46
CA ALA A 47 0.23 -3.82 -18.78
C ALA A 47 -0.43 -5.11 -18.25
N ALA A 48 -0.39 -6.20 -19.02
CA ALA A 48 -0.92 -7.49 -18.57
C ALA A 48 -0.13 -8.05 -17.38
N GLN A 49 1.21 -7.95 -17.42
CA GLN A 49 2.06 -8.31 -16.29
C GLN A 49 1.73 -7.47 -15.05
N ALA A 50 1.50 -6.17 -15.22
CA ALA A 50 1.11 -5.27 -14.14
C ALA A 50 -0.23 -5.65 -13.49
N GLU A 51 -1.23 -6.09 -14.27
CA GLU A 51 -2.52 -6.54 -13.71
C GLU A 51 -2.37 -7.84 -12.92
N LEU A 52 -1.51 -8.77 -13.37
CA LEU A 52 -1.22 -10.02 -12.65
C LEU A 52 -0.46 -9.76 -11.35
N TRP A 53 0.50 -8.85 -11.36
CA TRP A 53 1.31 -8.53 -10.18
C TRP A 53 0.55 -7.73 -9.14
N ALA A 54 -0.26 -6.77 -9.57
CA ALA A 54 -0.99 -5.88 -8.68
C ALA A 54 -2.16 -6.60 -8.01
N THR A 55 -1.93 -7.64 -7.21
CA THR A 55 -2.97 -8.39 -6.49
C THR A 55 -3.46 -7.61 -5.27
N ARG A 56 -4.71 -7.86 -4.84
CA ARG A 56 -5.31 -7.19 -3.67
C ARG A 56 -4.55 -7.42 -2.35
N HIS A 57 -3.80 -8.53 -2.27
CA HIS A 57 -3.04 -8.91 -1.08
C HIS A 57 -1.65 -8.27 -1.04
N ALA A 58 -1.12 -7.85 -2.20
CA ALA A 58 0.21 -7.25 -2.30
C ALA A 58 0.23 -5.73 -1.99
N GLY A 59 -0.93 -5.06 -2.05
CA GLY A 59 -1.04 -3.64 -1.72
C GLY A 59 -2.34 -3.00 -2.22
N HIS A 60 -2.46 -1.68 -2.05
CA HIS A 60 -3.58 -0.91 -2.55
C HIS A 60 -3.44 -0.66 -4.06
N ARG A 61 -4.42 -1.09 -4.84
CA ARG A 61 -4.44 -0.96 -6.31
C ARG A 61 -4.76 0.48 -6.71
N VAL A 62 -3.87 1.09 -7.49
CA VAL A 62 -4.07 2.43 -8.07
C VAL A 62 -3.73 2.43 -9.56
N GLN A 63 -4.02 3.54 -10.23
CA GLN A 63 -3.59 3.78 -11.60
C GLN A 63 -2.27 4.55 -11.63
N CYS A 64 -1.31 4.08 -12.42
CA CYS A 64 -0.01 4.75 -12.52
C CYS A 64 -0.14 6.11 -13.23
N PRO A 65 0.38 7.20 -12.64
CA PRO A 65 0.31 8.54 -13.23
C PRO A 65 1.16 8.70 -14.50
N ALA A 66 2.19 7.86 -14.70
CA ALA A 66 3.06 7.92 -15.87
C ALA A 66 2.52 7.14 -17.08
N CYS A 67 2.02 5.92 -16.87
CA CYS A 67 1.68 5.00 -17.95
C CYS A 67 0.21 4.55 -18.00
N GLY A 68 -0.59 4.87 -16.97
CA GLY A 68 -1.99 4.46 -16.87
C GLY A 68 -2.22 2.96 -16.56
N SER A 69 -1.16 2.16 -16.42
CA SER A 69 -1.29 0.75 -16.03
C SER A 69 -1.65 0.61 -14.54
N ARG A 70 -2.16 -0.57 -14.15
CA ARG A 70 -2.37 -0.90 -12.75
C ARG A 70 -1.04 -0.90 -12.00
N ALA A 71 -1.03 -0.35 -10.80
CA ALA A 71 0.13 -0.27 -9.92
C ALA A 71 -0.30 -0.47 -8.47
N LEU A 72 0.68 -0.62 -7.57
CA LEU A 72 0.43 -0.78 -6.14
C LEU A 72 1.01 0.38 -5.35
N VAL A 73 0.25 0.76 -4.33
CA VAL A 73 0.69 1.59 -3.23
C VAL A 73 0.73 0.72 -1.98
N VAL A 74 1.82 0.83 -1.24
CA VAL A 74 2.02 0.15 0.04
C VAL A 74 2.23 1.22 1.10
N GLY A 75 1.75 0.93 2.31
CA GLY A 75 1.70 1.86 3.41
C GLY A 75 1.73 1.14 4.75
N GLY A 76 1.89 1.93 5.81
CA GLY A 76 1.87 1.45 7.18
C GLY A 76 0.54 1.76 7.86
N PRO A 77 0.15 1.00 8.90
CA PRO A 77 -1.06 1.28 9.65
C PRO A 77 -0.95 2.60 10.44
N VAL A 78 -2.05 3.33 10.53
CA VAL A 78 -2.17 4.57 11.34
C VAL A 78 -3.23 4.48 12.44
N SER A 79 -3.97 3.38 12.47
CA SER A 79 -4.96 3.09 13.51
C SER A 79 -4.80 1.66 14.01
N ALA A 80 -5.31 1.40 15.21
CA ALA A 80 -5.51 0.04 15.67
C ALA A 80 -6.53 -0.67 14.75
N PRO A 81 -6.34 -1.97 14.48
CA PRO A 81 -7.29 -2.72 13.69
C PRO A 81 -8.65 -2.80 14.38
N VAL A 82 -9.72 -2.56 13.62
CA VAL A 82 -11.10 -2.79 14.05
C VAL A 82 -11.48 -4.20 13.62
N ARG A 83 -11.81 -5.05 14.60
CA ARG A 83 -12.21 -6.44 14.38
C ARG A 83 -13.71 -6.56 14.52
N THR A 84 -14.33 -7.20 13.54
CA THR A 84 -15.75 -7.57 13.57
C THR A 84 -15.86 -9.06 13.31
N LEU A 85 -16.67 -9.74 14.12
CA LEU A 85 -17.08 -11.11 13.87
C LEU A 85 -18.31 -11.06 12.96
N GLU A 86 -18.19 -11.60 11.76
CA GLU A 86 -19.30 -11.74 10.81
C GLU A 86 -19.47 -13.23 10.53
N GLU A 87 -20.55 -13.82 11.04
CA GLU A 87 -20.80 -15.26 11.00
C GLU A 87 -19.65 -16.05 11.63
N ASP A 88 -18.91 -16.83 10.83
CA ASP A 88 -17.76 -17.64 11.22
C ASP A 88 -16.41 -17.01 10.77
N GLU A 89 -16.44 -15.76 10.30
CA GLU A 89 -15.26 -15.03 9.84
C GLU A 89 -14.91 -13.85 10.77
N ILE A 90 -13.62 -13.67 11.04
CA ILE A 90 -13.09 -12.47 11.68
C ILE A 90 -12.63 -11.52 10.58
N VAL A 91 -13.34 -10.41 10.43
CA VAL A 91 -12.98 -9.34 9.51
C VAL A 91 -12.20 -8.28 10.29
N GLU A 92 -10.93 -8.10 9.92
CA GLU A 92 -10.06 -7.07 10.47
C GLU A 92 -9.89 -5.93 9.45
N LYS A 93 -10.34 -4.72 9.82
CA LYS A 93 -10.19 -3.51 9.01
C LYS A 93 -9.21 -2.56 9.67
N GLN A 94 -8.21 -2.11 8.92
CA GLN A 94 -7.19 -1.20 9.42
C GLN A 94 -6.94 -0.06 8.44
N GLU A 95 -6.92 1.17 8.94
CA GLU A 95 -6.55 2.33 8.13
C GLU A 95 -5.03 2.39 7.96
N CYS A 96 -4.59 2.52 6.71
CA CYS A 96 -3.19 2.59 6.31
C CYS A 96 -2.89 3.92 5.62
N LEU A 97 -1.69 4.44 5.90
CA LEU A 97 -1.14 5.62 5.26
C LEU A 97 -0.07 5.19 4.25
N PRO A 98 -0.19 5.62 2.99
CA PRO A 98 0.72 5.19 1.94
C PRO A 98 2.13 5.78 2.14
N SER A 99 3.13 4.96 1.86
CA SER A 99 4.55 5.32 2.02
C SER A 99 5.38 5.00 0.78
N GLN A 100 4.94 4.06 -0.04
CA GLN A 100 5.66 3.63 -1.23
C GLN A 100 4.69 3.34 -2.38
N PHE A 101 5.11 3.70 -3.59
CA PHE A 101 4.43 3.38 -4.84
C PHE A 101 5.41 2.71 -5.80
N GLU A 102 4.93 1.67 -6.48
CA GLU A 102 5.68 0.99 -7.53
C GLU A 102 4.77 0.60 -8.70
N CYS A 103 5.19 0.96 -9.91
CA CYS A 103 4.59 0.50 -11.14
C CYS A 103 5.56 -0.40 -11.91
N ILE A 104 5.23 -1.69 -12.03
CA ILE A 104 6.09 -2.64 -12.75
C ILE A 104 6.04 -2.47 -14.28
N ALA A 105 4.98 -1.86 -14.83
CA ALA A 105 4.86 -1.66 -16.27
C ALA A 105 5.86 -0.62 -16.80
N CYS A 106 5.95 0.54 -16.14
CA CYS A 106 6.85 1.63 -16.56
C CYS A 106 8.10 1.76 -15.68
N GLY A 107 8.16 1.07 -14.54
CA GLY A 107 9.29 1.12 -13.59
C GLY A 107 9.29 2.33 -12.65
N LEU A 108 8.25 3.16 -12.65
CA LEU A 108 8.16 4.33 -11.78
C LEU A 108 8.07 3.89 -10.31
N LYS A 109 8.94 4.47 -9.47
CA LYS A 109 8.95 4.27 -8.02
C LYS A 109 8.91 5.61 -7.31
N VAL A 110 8.01 5.75 -6.33
CA VAL A 110 7.90 6.97 -5.52
C VAL A 110 7.85 6.57 -4.05
N ASN A 111 8.74 7.14 -3.25
CA ASN A 111 8.86 6.84 -1.82
C ASN A 111 8.60 8.11 -1.01
N GLY A 112 7.87 7.97 0.09
CA GLY A 112 7.53 9.03 1.02
C GLY A 112 6.19 9.69 0.71
N LEU A 113 5.40 9.92 1.76
CA LEU A 113 4.05 10.49 1.69
C LEU A 113 4.02 11.86 0.99
N SER A 114 4.98 12.74 1.27
CA SER A 114 5.05 14.07 0.65
C SER A 114 5.21 13.99 -0.87
N ARG A 115 5.99 13.02 -1.36
CA ARG A 115 6.19 12.77 -2.79
C ARG A 115 4.97 12.12 -3.43
N LEU A 116 4.33 11.19 -2.72
CA LEU A 116 3.07 10.57 -3.17
C LEU A 116 1.95 11.60 -3.28
N ALA A 117 1.90 12.60 -2.39
CA ALA A 117 0.90 13.65 -2.43
C ALA A 117 0.98 14.49 -3.72
N VAL A 118 2.19 14.75 -4.20
CA VAL A 118 2.44 15.52 -5.44
C VAL A 118 1.82 14.84 -6.67
N VAL A 119 1.71 13.52 -6.65
CA VAL A 119 1.14 12.71 -7.73
C VAL A 119 -0.26 12.18 -7.43
N GLY A 120 -0.90 12.66 -6.35
CA GLY A 120 -2.26 12.29 -5.98
C GLY A 120 -2.40 10.86 -5.44
N LEU A 121 -1.36 10.30 -4.82
CA LEU A 121 -1.32 8.94 -4.27
C LEU A 121 -1.13 8.92 -2.74
N ALA A 122 -1.42 10.02 -2.05
CA ALA A 122 -1.27 10.16 -0.60
C ALA A 122 -2.53 9.80 0.20
N ASP A 123 -3.62 9.45 -0.48
CA ASP A 123 -4.88 9.12 0.18
C ASP A 123 -4.73 7.87 1.04
N ARG A 124 -5.34 7.91 2.22
CA ARG A 124 -5.41 6.76 3.11
C ARG A 124 -6.26 5.68 2.48
N TYR A 125 -5.93 4.44 2.76
CA TYR A 125 -6.70 3.29 2.31
C TYR A 125 -6.99 2.34 3.47
N THR A 126 -8.05 1.56 3.35
CA THR A 126 -8.38 0.53 4.33
C THR A 126 -7.83 -0.81 3.87
N ASN A 127 -6.96 -1.40 4.67
CA ASN A 127 -6.59 -2.80 4.54
C ASN A 127 -7.68 -3.65 5.22
N THR A 128 -8.15 -4.69 4.54
CA THR A 128 -9.13 -5.63 5.09
C THR A 128 -8.53 -7.03 5.03
N GLN A 129 -8.43 -7.67 6.18
CA GLN A 129 -8.02 -9.07 6.33
C GLN A 129 -9.22 -9.86 6.84
N VAL A 130 -9.38 -11.08 6.34
CA VAL A 130 -10.46 -11.98 6.72
C VAL A 130 -9.81 -13.28 7.17
N TYR A 131 -10.17 -13.74 8.36
CA TYR A 131 -9.68 -14.97 8.96
C TYR A 131 -10.86 -15.88 9.27
N ASP A 132 -10.66 -17.19 9.20
CA ASP A 132 -11.60 -18.15 9.76
C ASP A 132 -11.54 -18.08 11.30
N ALA A 133 -12.70 -17.98 11.95
CA ALA A 133 -12.75 -17.82 13.40
C ALA A 133 -12.31 -19.08 14.14
N ALA A 134 -12.59 -20.27 13.61
CA ALA A 134 -12.21 -21.53 14.23
C ALA A 134 -10.69 -21.70 14.18
N GLU A 135 -10.04 -21.39 13.06
CA GLU A 135 -8.57 -21.38 12.96
C GLU A 135 -7.93 -20.32 13.85
N TYR A 136 -8.51 -19.10 13.90
CA TYR A 136 -7.94 -18.01 14.69
C TYR A 136 -7.92 -18.28 16.19
N TYR A 137 -8.95 -18.97 16.70
CA TYR A 137 -9.07 -19.34 18.11
C TYR A 137 -8.65 -20.78 18.41
N ALA A 138 -8.16 -21.53 17.40
CA ALA A 138 -7.67 -22.88 17.61
C ALA A 138 -6.51 -22.87 18.62
N PRO A 139 -6.52 -23.76 19.62
CA PRO A 139 -5.34 -24.02 20.46
C PRO A 139 -4.16 -24.40 19.56
N ALA A 140 -2.93 -24.09 20.00
CA ALA A 140 -1.75 -24.59 19.30
C ALA A 140 -1.83 -26.13 19.20
N GLU A 141 -1.37 -26.72 18.10
CA GLU A 141 -1.54 -28.16 17.79
C GLU A 141 -1.04 -29.10 18.91
N ASP A 142 -0.17 -28.59 19.77
CA ASP A 142 0.46 -29.22 20.93
C ASP A 142 -0.34 -29.11 22.25
N GLU A 143 -1.41 -28.31 22.34
CA GLU A 143 -2.29 -28.23 23.52
C GLU A 143 -3.40 -29.31 23.54
N TRP A 144 -3.61 -30.03 22.45
CA TRP A 144 -4.68 -31.03 22.30
C TRP A 144 -4.36 -32.44 22.84
N ALA A 145 -3.23 -32.64 23.50
CA ALA A 145 -2.81 -33.96 24.01
C ALA A 145 -3.58 -34.47 25.26
N GLY A 146 -4.65 -33.80 25.71
CA GLY A 146 -5.20 -34.00 27.06
C GLY A 146 -6.71 -34.14 27.23
N TYR A 147 -7.50 -34.23 26.16
CA TYR A 147 -8.94 -34.51 26.29
C TYR A 147 -9.19 -36.01 26.19
N GLU A 148 -9.27 -36.70 27.32
CA GLU A 148 -9.87 -38.03 27.39
C GLU A 148 -11.40 -37.87 27.40
N GLU A 149 -12.08 -38.41 26.39
CA GLU A 149 -13.53 -38.43 26.34
C GLU A 149 -14.08 -39.33 27.48
N ASP A 150 -14.72 -38.73 28.49
CA ASP A 150 -15.48 -39.50 29.48
C ASP A 150 -16.90 -39.77 28.96
N ASN A 151 -17.07 -40.98 28.43
CA ASN A 151 -18.33 -41.49 27.89
C ASN A 151 -19.24 -42.15 28.95
N ASN A 152 -19.01 -41.90 30.26
CA ASN A 152 -19.79 -42.51 31.36
C ASN A 152 -20.85 -41.60 32.00
N GLU A 153 -21.37 -40.60 31.28
CA GLU A 153 -22.56 -39.87 31.76
C GLU A 153 -23.79 -40.81 31.76
N ARG A 154 -24.53 -40.78 32.88
CA ARG A 154 -25.64 -41.70 33.20
C ARG A 154 -26.97 -40.98 33.31
#